data_AF-A0A935J902-F1
#
_entry.id   AF-A0A935J902-F1
#
_cell.length_a   1.000
_cell.length_b   1.000
_cell.length_c   1.000
_cell.angle_alpha   90.00
_cell.angle_beta   90.00
_cell.angle_gamma   90.00
#
_symmetry.space_group_name_H-M   'P 1'
#
loop_
_entity.id
_entity.type
_entity.pdbx_description
1 polymer ?
#
loop_
_entity_poly.entity_id
_entity_poly.type
_entity_poly.pdbx_seq_one_letter_code
_entity_poly.pdbx_strand_id
1 'polypeptide(L)'
;MTGTRFSDHFLTIWPIYGGSNTPYGKGFGYLSRFEAKSEEELARSQLAGIKLYILSNIWLASMKVFEGVIYGPGNELTRMLGGYTLGIPKLSYLVAMESQETAVWISWISIYCELVYQVLRHAVHGHVVIAILRIFGFNVFRNTYKPLLAESIVEFWNRYYYYFKEIMANFFFLPTFTQLGRQLRNWPTLRLFAAVFAAAFIGNTYYHLIKLGDMMVQGQVFEGLYALRSRIFYCLLLALGIFVSMLREQRRGGRPPAQGQANRLLRIAGVWTFFSLIYIWNVGSGAPFIPRLNFFLSLFGIA
;
A
#
# COMPACT_ATOMS: atom_id res chain seq x y z
N MET A 1 28.79 -11.07 20.57
CA MET A 1 27.69 -10.15 20.25
C MET A 1 27.03 -9.78 21.56
N THR A 2 27.29 -8.57 22.07
CA THR A 2 26.54 -8.02 23.20
C THR A 2 25.08 -7.84 22.76
N GLY A 3 24.15 -8.49 23.46
CA GLY A 3 22.71 -8.36 23.17
C GLY A 3 22.22 -6.94 23.39
N THR A 4 21.14 -6.56 22.70
CA THR A 4 20.44 -5.29 22.93
C THR A 4 19.78 -5.28 24.30
N ARG A 5 19.83 -4.17 25.02
CA ARG A 5 19.09 -3.97 26.28
C ARG A 5 17.63 -3.67 25.98
N PHE A 6 16.74 -3.91 26.95
CA PHE A 6 15.34 -3.53 26.85
C PHE A 6 15.16 -2.02 26.55
N SER A 7 16.05 -1.19 27.11
CA SER A 7 16.09 0.25 26.86
C SER A 7 16.26 0.63 25.38
N ASP A 8 16.99 -0.19 24.62
CA ASP A 8 17.34 0.09 23.23
C ASP A 8 16.12 -0.08 22.30
N HIS A 9 15.07 -0.74 22.80
CA HIS A 9 13.82 -0.98 22.07
C HIS A 9 12.76 0.11 22.28
N PHE A 10 12.92 1.01 23.27
CA PHE A 10 11.92 2.07 23.53
C PHE A 10 11.66 2.95 22.31
N LEU A 11 12.72 3.33 21.59
CA LEU A 11 12.59 4.11 20.35
C LEU A 11 11.77 3.36 19.30
N THR A 12 11.95 2.05 19.18
CA THR A 12 11.28 1.22 18.17
C THR A 12 9.83 0.89 18.51
N ILE A 13 9.49 0.94 19.80
CA ILE A 13 8.13 0.71 20.32
C ILE A 13 7.32 2.02 20.33
N TRP A 14 7.97 3.18 20.22
CA TRP A 14 7.30 4.47 20.26
C TRP A 14 6.22 4.60 19.17
N PRO A 15 4.99 5.02 19.51
CA PRO A 15 3.84 4.97 18.58
C PRO A 15 4.04 5.68 17.24
N ILE A 16 4.87 6.72 17.21
CA ILE A 16 5.19 7.51 16.00
C ILE A 16 6.03 6.73 14.97
N TYR A 17 6.80 5.72 15.42
CA TYR A 17 7.70 4.92 14.58
C TYR A 17 7.15 3.53 14.23
N GLY A 18 6.06 3.10 14.88
CA GLY A 18 5.51 1.77 14.60
C GLY A 18 4.22 1.38 15.33
N GLY A 19 3.82 2.10 16.38
CA GLY A 19 2.68 1.68 17.21
C GLY A 19 1.28 1.90 16.59
N SER A 20 1.13 2.69 15.52
CA SER A 20 -0.18 2.98 14.92
C SER A 20 -0.50 2.23 13.61
N ASN A 21 0.52 1.73 12.89
CA ASN A 21 0.33 1.05 11.61
C ASN A 21 1.42 0.01 11.32
N THR A 22 2.54 0.43 10.74
CA THR A 22 3.60 -0.45 10.24
C THR A 22 4.90 -0.03 10.91
N PRO A 23 5.73 -0.97 11.43
CA PRO A 23 7.01 -0.64 12.05
C PRO A 23 7.99 -0.09 11.01
N TYR A 24 8.09 1.23 10.95
CA TYR A 24 9.09 1.93 10.17
C TYR A 24 10.45 1.75 10.84
N GLY A 25 11.49 1.49 10.05
CA GLY A 25 12.83 1.25 10.58
C GLY A 25 13.08 -0.18 11.10
N LYS A 26 12.14 -1.12 11.00
CA LYS A 26 12.35 -2.59 11.21
C LYS A 26 13.02 -3.02 12.54
N GLY A 27 13.11 -2.13 13.53
CA GLY A 27 13.76 -2.37 14.83
C GLY A 27 15.22 -1.88 14.93
N PHE A 28 15.79 -1.98 16.14
CA PHE A 28 17.07 -1.36 16.49
C PHE A 28 18.22 -1.84 15.58
N GLY A 29 18.35 -3.15 15.37
CA GLY A 29 19.41 -3.72 14.55
C GLY A 29 19.38 -3.29 13.08
N TYR A 30 18.23 -2.86 12.55
CA TYR A 30 18.17 -2.22 11.23
C TYR A 30 18.58 -0.75 11.34
N LEU A 31 18.05 0.01 12.29
CA LEU A 31 18.40 1.42 12.50
C LEU A 31 19.91 1.63 12.71
N SER A 32 20.56 0.83 13.56
CA SER A 32 22.01 0.94 13.83
C SER A 32 22.88 0.70 12.60
N ARG A 33 22.38 0.02 11.56
CA ARG A 33 23.11 -0.15 10.28
C ARG A 33 23.05 1.10 9.41
N PHE A 34 22.06 1.95 9.62
CA PHE A 34 21.83 3.18 8.86
C PHE A 34 22.07 4.44 9.71
N GLU A 35 22.57 4.26 10.94
CA GLU A 35 22.96 5.35 11.83
C GLU A 35 24.23 6.02 11.30
N ALA A 36 24.19 7.34 11.23
CA ALA A 36 25.34 8.15 10.86
C ALA A 36 26.46 8.03 11.91
N LYS A 37 27.68 7.76 11.44
CA LYS A 37 28.87 7.57 12.29
C LYS A 37 29.84 8.74 12.24
N SER A 38 29.57 9.71 11.38
CA SER A 38 30.36 10.94 11.24
C SER A 38 29.43 12.15 11.09
N GLU A 39 29.97 13.34 11.34
CA GLU A 39 29.25 14.60 11.14
C GLU A 39 28.80 14.78 9.70
N GLU A 40 29.62 14.35 8.73
CA GLU A 40 29.27 14.41 7.31
C GLU A 40 28.09 13.47 6.97
N GLU A 41 28.11 12.23 7.49
CA GLU A 41 26.99 11.31 7.32
C GLU A 41 25.71 11.83 7.96
N LEU A 42 25.83 12.46 9.14
CA LEU A 42 24.71 13.08 9.84
C LEU A 42 24.12 14.23 9.02
N ALA A 43 24.96 15.14 8.52
CA ALA A 43 24.53 16.27 7.69
C ALA A 43 23.84 15.80 6.41
N ARG A 44 24.39 14.76 5.74
CA ARG A 44 23.77 14.15 4.56
C ARG A 44 22.41 13.53 4.87
N SER A 45 22.30 12.81 5.99
CA SER A 45 21.05 12.22 6.45
C SER A 45 20.01 13.30 6.75
N GLN A 46 20.39 14.33 7.50
CA GLN A 46 19.53 15.47 7.85
C GLN A 46 19.03 16.21 6.61
N LEU A 47 19.91 16.53 5.66
CA LEU A 47 19.52 17.17 4.41
C LEU A 47 18.54 16.30 3.62
N ALA A 48 18.77 14.99 3.56
CA ALA A 48 17.84 14.06 2.91
C ALA A 48 16.50 13.96 3.65
N GLY A 49 16.49 14.09 4.98
CA GLY A 49 15.31 14.16 5.82
C GLY A 49 14.49 15.43 5.58
N ILE A 50 15.14 16.60 5.60
CA ILE A 50 14.51 17.90 5.33
C ILE A 50 13.89 17.92 3.93
N LYS A 51 14.61 17.47 2.90
CA LYS A 51 14.07 17.36 1.53
C LYS A 51 12.83 16.47 1.48
N LEU A 52 12.85 15.36 2.22
CA LEU A 52 11.71 14.43 2.26
C LEU A 52 10.51 15.02 3.01
N TYR A 53 10.75 15.80 4.07
CA TYR A 53 9.72 16.50 4.83
C TYR A 53 9.05 17.60 3.99
N ILE A 54 9.84 18.39 3.26
CA ILE A 54 9.31 19.38 2.30
C ILE A 54 8.45 18.67 1.25
N LEU A 55 8.97 17.57 0.68
CA LEU A 55 8.22 16.77 -0.29
C LEU A 55 6.91 16.21 0.29
N SER A 56 6.88 15.75 1.55
CA SER A 56 5.64 15.28 2.17
C SER A 56 4.61 16.39 2.34
N ASN A 57 5.05 17.61 2.65
CA ASN A 57 4.16 18.77 2.74
C ASN A 57 3.60 19.18 1.37
N ILE A 58 4.43 19.12 0.32
CA ILE A 58 3.96 19.33 -1.06
C ILE A 58 2.89 18.29 -1.43
N TRP A 59 3.10 17.02 -1.10
CA TRP A 59 2.10 15.98 -1.35
C TRP A 59 0.84 16.14 -0.50
N LEU A 60 0.97 16.60 0.74
CA LEU A 60 -0.18 16.91 1.60
C LEU A 60 -1.01 18.06 1.01
N ALA A 61 -0.37 19.14 0.58
CA ALA A 61 -1.03 20.25 -0.11
C ALA A 61 -1.71 19.77 -1.40
N SER A 62 -0.99 18.98 -2.21
CA SER A 62 -1.54 18.39 -3.45
C SER A 62 -2.75 17.49 -3.16
N MET A 63 -2.72 16.70 -2.09
CA MET A 63 -3.82 15.85 -1.67
C MET A 63 -5.03 16.67 -1.21
N LYS A 64 -4.82 17.77 -0.48
CA LYS A 64 -5.90 18.72 -0.11
C LYS A 64 -6.50 19.40 -1.34
N VAL A 65 -5.68 19.85 -2.28
CA VAL A 65 -6.16 20.42 -3.56
C VAL A 65 -6.96 19.37 -4.31
N PHE A 66 -6.43 18.15 -4.46
CA PHE A 66 -7.10 17.05 -5.12
C PHE A 66 -8.46 16.76 -4.48
N GLU A 67 -8.51 16.61 -3.16
CA GLU A 67 -9.77 16.34 -2.46
C GLU A 67 -10.78 17.49 -2.64
N GLY A 68 -10.31 18.73 -2.56
CA GLY A 68 -11.16 19.91 -2.69
C GLY A 68 -11.67 20.19 -4.10
N VAL A 69 -10.90 19.84 -5.14
CA VAL A 69 -11.29 20.08 -6.54
C VAL A 69 -12.07 18.90 -7.11
N ILE A 70 -11.70 17.66 -6.74
CA ILE A 70 -12.29 16.45 -7.32
C ILE A 70 -13.57 16.03 -6.60
N TYR A 71 -13.56 15.98 -5.25
CA TYR A 71 -14.69 15.47 -4.47
C TYR A 71 -15.66 16.59 -4.04
N GLY A 72 -16.96 16.27 -3.97
CA GLY A 72 -18.06 17.26 -3.97
C GLY A 72 -18.73 17.59 -2.63
N PRO A 73 -18.02 18.17 -1.65
CA PRO A 73 -18.48 19.51 -1.24
C PRO A 73 -17.35 20.56 -1.23
N GLY A 74 -16.17 20.20 -1.74
CA GLY A 74 -14.96 21.01 -1.62
C GLY A 74 -14.41 21.05 -0.19
N ASN A 75 -13.35 21.82 0.01
CA ASN A 75 -12.78 22.06 1.34
C ASN A 75 -12.56 23.57 1.57
N GLU A 76 -11.94 23.95 2.69
CA GLU A 76 -11.63 25.35 2.99
C GLU A 76 -10.82 26.03 1.87
N LEU A 77 -9.86 25.31 1.29
CA LEU A 77 -9.06 25.83 0.18
C LEU A 77 -9.93 26.09 -1.06
N THR A 78 -10.82 25.15 -1.44
CA THR A 78 -11.72 25.37 -2.58
C THR A 78 -12.71 26.49 -2.32
N ARG A 79 -13.20 26.63 -1.07
CA ARG A 79 -14.07 27.75 -0.69
C ARG A 79 -13.38 29.10 -0.89
N MET A 80 -12.08 29.20 -0.59
CA MET A 80 -11.28 30.40 -0.88
C MET A 80 -11.05 30.65 -2.37
N LEU A 81 -11.06 29.60 -3.20
CA LEU A 81 -10.79 29.65 -4.65
C LEU A 81 -12.06 29.70 -5.52
N GLY A 82 -13.22 30.03 -4.94
CA GLY A 82 -14.47 30.21 -5.68
C GLY A 82 -15.42 29.01 -5.71
N GLY A 83 -15.16 27.96 -4.92
CA GLY A 83 -16.11 26.88 -4.65
C GLY A 83 -16.34 25.87 -5.78
N TYR A 84 -15.63 25.99 -6.90
CA TYR A 84 -15.77 25.07 -8.03
C TYR A 84 -15.19 23.69 -7.72
N THR A 85 -16.00 22.65 -7.90
CA THR A 85 -15.59 21.24 -7.77
C THR A 85 -16.10 20.43 -8.96
N LEU A 86 -15.44 19.30 -9.27
CA LEU A 86 -15.93 18.35 -10.27
C LEU A 86 -17.10 17.49 -9.75
N GLY A 87 -17.37 17.51 -8.45
CA GLY A 87 -18.49 16.77 -7.86
C GLY A 87 -18.38 15.25 -7.96
N ILE A 88 -17.18 14.68 -8.17
CA ILE A 88 -17.01 13.24 -8.26
C ILE A 88 -17.29 12.62 -6.90
N PRO A 89 -18.16 11.59 -6.77
CA PRO A 89 -18.40 10.93 -5.50
C PRO A 89 -17.18 10.10 -5.07
N LYS A 90 -16.88 10.07 -3.76
CA LYS A 90 -15.85 9.17 -3.19
C LYS A 90 -16.24 7.72 -3.42
N LEU A 91 -15.26 6.84 -3.65
CA LEU A 91 -15.53 5.41 -3.89
C LEU A 91 -16.28 4.77 -2.72
N SER A 92 -15.97 5.19 -1.49
CA SER A 92 -16.65 4.68 -0.30
C SER A 92 -18.16 4.91 -0.32
N TYR A 93 -18.59 6.04 -0.88
CA TYR A 93 -20.01 6.40 -1.01
C TYR A 93 -20.68 5.58 -2.11
N LEU A 94 -20.06 5.50 -3.30
CA LEU A 94 -20.61 4.72 -4.42
C LEU A 94 -20.75 3.24 -4.08
N VAL A 95 -19.78 2.67 -3.37
CA VAL A 95 -19.84 1.27 -2.91
C VAL A 95 -20.94 1.06 -1.87
N ALA A 96 -21.21 2.05 -1.01
CA ALA A 96 -22.28 1.95 -0.02
C ALA A 96 -23.68 2.06 -0.64
N MET A 97 -23.81 2.79 -1.75
CA MET A 97 -25.05 2.96 -2.50
C MET A 97 -25.19 2.00 -3.69
N GLU A 98 -24.26 1.06 -3.85
CA GLU A 98 -24.26 0.13 -4.99
C GLU A 98 -24.33 0.84 -6.35
N SER A 99 -23.78 2.06 -6.43
CA SER A 99 -23.86 2.96 -7.60
C SER A 99 -25.26 3.21 -8.15
N GLN A 100 -26.31 3.02 -7.34
CA GLN A 100 -27.67 3.39 -7.74
C GLN A 100 -27.66 4.85 -8.22
N GLU A 101 -28.22 5.09 -9.40
CA GLU A 101 -28.35 6.42 -10.03
C GLU A 101 -27.04 7.09 -10.50
N THR A 102 -25.89 6.40 -10.45
CA THR A 102 -24.61 6.95 -10.92
C THR A 102 -24.23 6.43 -12.30
N ALA A 103 -23.87 7.32 -13.23
CA ALA A 103 -23.40 6.90 -14.56
C ALA A 103 -22.10 6.08 -14.46
N VAL A 104 -22.00 4.98 -15.23
CA VAL A 104 -20.87 4.03 -15.19
C VAL A 104 -19.50 4.71 -15.33
N TRP A 105 -19.39 5.72 -16.20
CA TRP A 105 -18.13 6.45 -16.39
C TRP A 105 -17.71 7.24 -15.15
N ILE A 106 -18.66 7.74 -14.33
CA ILE A 106 -18.38 8.42 -13.06
C ILE A 106 -17.81 7.40 -12.06
N SER A 107 -18.38 6.19 -12.01
CA SER A 107 -17.87 5.10 -11.16
C SER A 107 -16.44 4.71 -11.54
N TRP A 108 -16.12 4.65 -12.84
CA TRP A 108 -14.75 4.45 -13.32
C TRP A 108 -13.80 5.57 -12.90
N ILE A 109 -14.20 6.83 -13.07
CA ILE A 109 -13.38 7.97 -12.63
C ILE A 109 -13.14 7.89 -11.11
N SER A 110 -14.18 7.58 -10.33
CA SER A 110 -14.11 7.48 -8.87
C SER A 110 -13.08 6.44 -8.41
N ILE A 111 -13.03 5.25 -9.02
CA ILE A 111 -12.03 4.22 -8.64
C ILE A 111 -10.59 4.61 -9.01
N TYR A 112 -10.38 5.40 -10.07
CA TYR A 112 -9.05 5.92 -10.40
C TYR A 112 -8.65 7.09 -9.49
N CYS A 113 -9.59 7.97 -9.17
CA CYS A 113 -9.37 9.04 -8.20
C CYS A 113 -9.02 8.46 -6.83
N GLU A 114 -9.72 7.40 -6.40
CA GLU A 114 -9.39 6.69 -5.16
C GLU A 114 -7.97 6.12 -5.18
N LEU A 115 -7.53 5.49 -6.28
CA LEU A 115 -6.15 5.00 -6.41
C LEU A 115 -5.12 6.12 -6.20
N VAL A 116 -5.30 7.26 -6.89
CA VAL A 116 -4.39 8.42 -6.77
C VAL A 116 -4.38 8.94 -5.34
N TYR A 117 -5.56 9.10 -4.74
CA TYR A 117 -5.72 9.56 -3.37
C TYR A 117 -5.00 8.64 -2.37
N GLN A 118 -5.16 7.32 -2.52
CA GLN A 118 -4.51 6.34 -1.64
C GLN A 118 -2.99 6.35 -1.80
N VAL A 119 -2.47 6.45 -3.02
CA VAL A 119 -1.03 6.63 -3.25
C VAL A 119 -0.51 7.88 -2.55
N LEU A 120 -1.19 9.02 -2.69
CA LEU A 120 -0.79 10.28 -2.04
C LEU A 120 -0.81 10.14 -0.52
N ARG A 121 -1.89 9.58 0.04
CA ARG A 121 -2.02 9.34 1.48
C ARG A 121 -0.88 8.48 2.04
N HIS A 122 -0.56 7.36 1.37
CA HIS A 122 0.55 6.50 1.77
C HIS A 122 1.92 7.18 1.61
N ALA A 123 2.11 7.96 0.55
CA ALA A 123 3.31 8.75 0.36
C ALA A 123 3.48 9.76 1.50
N VAL A 124 2.48 10.60 1.77
CA VAL A 124 2.53 11.62 2.85
C VAL A 124 2.91 10.99 4.18
N HIS A 125 2.14 10.00 4.64
CA HIS A 125 2.37 9.39 5.95
C HIS A 125 3.75 8.73 6.05
N GLY A 126 4.13 7.92 5.05
CA GLY A 126 5.43 7.26 5.06
C GLY A 126 6.60 8.23 4.94
N HIS A 127 6.49 9.30 4.15
CA HIS A 127 7.56 10.28 3.99
C HIS A 127 7.82 11.07 5.26
N VAL A 128 6.78 11.43 6.02
CA VAL A 128 6.93 12.13 7.31
C VAL A 128 7.74 11.27 8.29
N VAL A 129 7.37 10.00 8.47
CA VAL A 129 8.06 9.11 9.42
C VAL A 129 9.53 8.93 9.02
N ILE A 130 9.81 8.71 7.74
CA ILE A 130 11.18 8.53 7.25
C ILE A 130 11.98 9.84 7.30
N ALA A 131 11.34 10.99 7.08
CA ALA A 131 11.99 12.28 7.19
C ALA A 131 12.48 12.52 8.63
N ILE A 132 11.64 12.22 9.62
CA ILE A 132 11.99 12.32 11.03
C ILE A 132 13.19 11.43 11.35
N LEU A 133 13.13 10.13 10.98
CA LEU A 133 14.26 9.21 11.21
C LEU A 133 15.58 9.73 10.60
N ARG A 134 15.52 10.29 9.40
CA ARG A 134 16.69 10.84 8.71
C ARG A 134 17.24 12.10 9.38
N ILE A 135 16.37 12.97 9.92
CA ILE A 135 16.78 14.15 10.69
C ILE A 135 17.51 13.73 11.98
N PHE A 136 17.10 12.63 12.58
CA PHE A 136 17.79 12.03 13.73
C PHE A 136 19.04 11.19 13.36
N GLY A 137 19.49 11.26 12.11
CA GLY A 137 20.73 10.59 11.68
C GLY A 137 20.56 9.14 11.21
N PHE A 138 19.34 8.63 11.10
CA PHE A 138 19.08 7.29 10.54
C PHE A 138 18.73 7.38 9.05
N ASN A 139 19.72 7.13 8.18
CA ASN A 139 19.56 7.25 6.73
C ASN A 139 18.84 6.05 6.10
N VAL A 140 17.59 5.81 6.51
CA VAL A 140 16.78 4.67 6.08
C VAL A 140 16.08 4.92 4.74
N PHE A 141 15.65 3.84 4.07
CA PHE A 141 14.99 3.93 2.77
C PHE A 141 13.58 4.53 2.85
N ARG A 142 13.12 5.19 1.77
CA ARG A 142 11.77 5.77 1.73
C ARG A 142 10.69 4.70 1.66
N ASN A 143 9.52 4.99 2.23
CA ASN A 143 8.39 4.07 2.22
C ASN A 143 7.79 3.85 0.81
N THR A 144 7.74 4.91 0.01
CA THR A 144 7.05 4.93 -1.28
C THR A 144 7.91 5.62 -2.33
N TYR A 145 7.96 5.08 -3.56
CA TYR A 145 8.72 5.68 -4.65
C TYR A 145 8.06 5.52 -6.02
N LYS A 146 7.47 6.59 -6.55
CA LYS A 146 6.89 6.64 -7.90
C LYS A 146 6.02 5.41 -8.25
N PRO A 147 5.08 4.99 -7.37
CA PRO A 147 4.30 3.76 -7.60
C PRO A 147 3.40 3.88 -8.83
N LEU A 148 2.87 5.07 -9.12
CA LEU A 148 2.04 5.33 -10.31
C LEU A 148 2.80 5.20 -11.64
N LEU A 149 4.13 5.10 -11.61
CA LEU A 149 4.95 4.85 -12.81
C LEU A 149 5.38 3.38 -12.92
N ALA A 150 4.80 2.48 -12.13
CA ALA A 150 5.06 1.05 -12.23
C ALA A 150 4.41 0.47 -13.50
N GLU A 151 5.15 -0.39 -14.18
CA GLU A 151 4.75 -1.06 -15.42
C GLU A 151 4.34 -2.53 -15.17
N SER A 152 4.44 -3.00 -13.91
CA SER A 152 3.95 -4.30 -13.47
C SER A 152 3.36 -4.24 -12.06
N ILE A 153 2.52 -5.23 -11.71
CA ILE A 153 1.89 -5.30 -10.39
C ILE A 153 2.95 -5.51 -9.30
N VAL A 154 3.95 -6.35 -9.57
CA VAL A 154 5.04 -6.58 -8.62
C VAL A 154 5.94 -5.34 -8.47
N GLU A 155 6.18 -4.59 -9.55
CA GLU A 155 6.90 -3.31 -9.47
C GLU A 155 6.13 -2.28 -8.65
N PHE A 156 4.81 -2.19 -8.80
CA PHE A 156 3.96 -1.33 -7.96
C PHE A 156 4.05 -1.74 -6.49
N TRP A 157 3.89 -3.02 -6.20
CA TRP A 157 4.00 -3.56 -4.83
C TRP A 157 5.36 -3.24 -4.18
N ASN A 158 6.44 -3.33 -4.97
CA ASN A 158 7.79 -2.98 -4.53
C ASN A 158 7.98 -1.48 -4.25
N ARG A 159 7.16 -0.61 -4.83
CA ARG A 159 7.26 0.85 -4.78
C ARG A 159 6.23 1.52 -3.89
N TYR A 160 5.12 0.85 -3.58
CA TYR A 160 3.97 1.44 -2.92
C TYR A 160 4.14 1.50 -1.40
N TYR A 161 4.50 0.38 -0.77
CA TYR A 161 4.54 0.27 0.69
C TYR A 161 5.73 -0.59 1.16
N TYR A 162 6.94 -0.04 1.06
CA TYR A 162 8.20 -0.77 1.27
C TYR A 162 8.26 -1.47 2.64
N TYR A 163 8.02 -0.76 3.74
CA TYR A 163 8.17 -1.36 5.08
C TYR A 163 7.15 -2.46 5.34
N PHE A 164 5.91 -2.29 4.88
CA PHE A 164 4.89 -3.32 4.99
C PHE A 164 5.24 -4.56 4.16
N LYS A 165 5.64 -4.36 2.90
CA LYS A 165 6.13 -5.45 2.05
C LYS A 165 7.25 -6.23 2.73
N GLU A 166 8.19 -5.55 3.39
CA GLU A 166 9.33 -6.21 4.02
C GLU A 166 8.91 -7.10 5.20
N ILE A 167 7.86 -6.74 5.95
CA ILE A 167 7.28 -7.63 6.97
C ILE A 167 6.71 -8.88 6.29
N MET A 168 5.93 -8.69 5.23
CA MET A 168 5.37 -9.82 4.46
C MET A 168 6.48 -10.70 3.89
N ALA A 169 7.56 -10.11 3.40
CA ALA A 169 8.69 -10.83 2.83
C ALA A 169 9.45 -11.64 3.88
N ASN A 170 9.77 -11.03 5.03
CA ASN A 170 10.61 -11.66 6.04
C ASN A 170 9.87 -12.70 6.89
N PHE A 171 8.59 -12.46 7.20
CA PHE A 171 7.83 -13.37 8.08
C PHE A 171 7.04 -14.44 7.33
N PHE A 172 6.70 -14.21 6.06
CA PHE A 172 5.85 -15.14 5.31
C PHE A 172 6.53 -15.62 4.01
N PHE A 173 6.95 -14.70 3.13
CA PHE A 173 7.50 -15.12 1.83
C PHE A 173 8.76 -15.97 1.97
N LEU A 174 9.80 -15.45 2.64
CA LEU A 174 11.10 -16.11 2.74
C LEU A 174 11.03 -17.43 3.51
N PRO A 175 10.36 -17.50 4.69
CA PRO A 175 10.19 -18.77 5.40
C PRO A 175 9.47 -19.82 4.54
N THR A 176 8.35 -19.46 3.90
CA THR A 176 7.63 -20.39 3.02
C THR A 176 8.47 -20.78 1.80
N PHE A 177 9.16 -19.83 1.17
CA PHE A 177 9.99 -20.11 0.00
C PHE A 177 11.21 -20.97 0.32
N THR A 178 11.81 -20.85 1.51
CA THR A 178 13.07 -21.53 1.86
C THR A 178 12.87 -22.80 2.66
N GLN A 179 11.84 -22.89 3.51
CA GLN A 179 11.57 -24.06 4.35
C GLN A 179 10.60 -25.00 3.64
N LEU A 180 9.33 -24.59 3.46
CA LEU A 180 8.34 -25.37 2.71
C LEU A 180 8.78 -25.57 1.24
N GLY A 181 9.43 -24.55 0.67
CA GLY A 181 9.97 -24.61 -0.68
C GLY A 181 11.11 -25.62 -0.90
N ARG A 182 11.71 -26.20 0.16
CA ARG A 182 12.61 -27.36 0.00
C ARG A 182 11.86 -28.57 -0.55
N GLN A 183 10.65 -28.82 -0.04
CA GLN A 183 9.79 -29.91 -0.49
C GLN A 183 9.27 -29.66 -1.92
N LEU A 184 9.05 -28.39 -2.26
CA LEU A 184 8.57 -27.95 -3.57
C LEU A 184 9.71 -27.62 -4.56
N ARG A 185 10.96 -28.07 -4.31
CA ARG A 185 12.12 -27.69 -5.13
C ARG A 185 11.98 -28.08 -6.60
N ASN A 186 11.35 -29.23 -6.85
CA ASN A 186 11.13 -29.71 -8.22
C ASN A 186 10.03 -28.94 -8.95
N TRP A 187 9.18 -28.20 -8.23
CA TRP A 187 8.03 -27.48 -8.78
C TRP A 187 8.19 -25.97 -8.51
N PRO A 188 9.13 -25.29 -9.19
CA PRO A 188 9.53 -23.91 -8.88
C PRO A 188 8.36 -22.91 -8.98
N THR A 189 7.43 -23.13 -9.91
CA THR A 189 6.21 -22.32 -10.06
C THR A 189 5.29 -22.46 -8.83
N LEU A 190 5.07 -23.69 -8.35
CA LEU A 190 4.24 -23.91 -7.15
C LEU A 190 4.93 -23.38 -5.90
N ARG A 191 6.24 -23.54 -5.80
CA ARG A 191 7.05 -22.95 -4.72
C ARG A 191 6.91 -21.42 -4.67
N LEU A 192 6.98 -20.76 -5.82
CA LEU A 192 6.78 -19.32 -5.92
C LEU A 192 5.34 -18.95 -5.53
N PHE A 193 4.34 -19.67 -6.05
CA PHE A 193 2.94 -19.45 -5.73
C PHE A 193 2.70 -19.54 -4.22
N ALA A 194 3.14 -20.61 -3.57
CA ALA A 194 2.99 -20.81 -2.14
C ALA A 194 3.60 -19.66 -1.33
N ALA A 195 4.80 -19.19 -1.70
CA ALA A 195 5.45 -18.08 -1.03
C ALA A 195 4.72 -16.74 -1.22
N VAL A 196 4.27 -16.44 -2.45
CA VAL A 196 3.47 -15.23 -2.72
C VAL A 196 2.14 -15.30 -1.96
N PHE A 197 1.46 -16.45 -1.98
CA PHE A 197 0.20 -16.66 -1.30
C PHE A 197 0.35 -16.51 0.22
N ALA A 198 1.39 -17.11 0.81
CA ALA A 198 1.69 -16.94 2.24
C ALA A 198 1.89 -15.46 2.60
N ALA A 199 2.58 -14.68 1.78
CA ALA A 199 2.86 -13.27 2.06
C ALA A 199 1.67 -12.34 1.77
N ALA A 200 1.19 -12.33 0.53
CA ALA A 200 0.20 -11.37 0.07
C ALA A 200 -1.24 -11.73 0.47
N PHE A 201 -1.52 -13.01 0.74
CA PHE A 201 -2.83 -13.46 1.23
C PHE A 201 -2.83 -13.70 2.74
N ILE A 202 -2.09 -14.71 3.23
CA ILE A 202 -2.15 -15.12 4.65
C ILE A 202 -1.58 -14.01 5.54
N GLY A 203 -0.35 -13.58 5.29
CA GLY A 203 0.32 -12.58 6.11
C GLY A 203 -0.37 -11.23 6.11
N ASN A 204 -0.89 -10.81 4.95
CA ASN A 204 -1.65 -9.57 4.81
C ASN A 204 -2.98 -9.63 5.60
N THR A 205 -3.71 -10.74 5.50
CA THR A 205 -4.94 -10.97 6.27
C THR A 205 -4.64 -10.97 7.76
N TYR A 206 -3.62 -11.71 8.19
CA TYR A 206 -3.18 -11.77 9.58
C TYR A 206 -2.81 -10.39 10.13
N TYR A 207 -2.01 -9.62 9.38
CA TYR A 207 -1.63 -8.27 9.76
C TYR A 207 -2.84 -7.35 9.98
N HIS A 208 -3.87 -7.47 9.14
CA HIS A 208 -5.08 -6.65 9.32
C HIS A 208 -6.01 -7.16 10.41
N LEU A 209 -5.97 -8.46 10.73
CA LEU A 209 -6.70 -9.04 11.85
C LEU A 209 -6.16 -8.54 13.19
N ILE A 210 -4.83 -8.58 13.38
CA ILE A 210 -4.20 -8.08 14.62
C ILE A 210 -4.41 -6.57 14.81
N LYS A 211 -4.70 -5.83 13.74
CA LYS A 211 -5.04 -4.41 13.79
C LYS A 211 -6.46 -4.14 14.31
N LEU A 212 -7.33 -5.15 14.38
CA LEU A 212 -8.64 -5.05 15.04
C LEU A 212 -8.46 -5.27 16.55
N GLY A 213 -7.66 -4.40 17.19
CA GLY A 213 -7.18 -4.57 18.57
C GLY A 213 -8.29 -4.85 19.58
N ASP A 214 -9.39 -4.10 19.52
CA ASP A 214 -10.51 -4.26 20.45
C ASP A 214 -11.14 -5.67 20.36
N MET A 215 -11.35 -6.16 19.13
CA MET A 215 -11.88 -7.51 18.91
C MET A 215 -10.89 -8.59 19.35
N MET A 216 -9.58 -8.38 19.12
CA MET A 216 -8.55 -9.35 19.52
C MET A 216 -8.43 -9.45 21.05
N VAL A 217 -8.52 -8.33 21.76
CA VAL A 217 -8.51 -8.30 23.23
C VAL A 217 -9.74 -8.99 23.81
N GLN A 218 -10.88 -8.89 23.14
CA GLN A 218 -12.13 -9.56 23.53
C GLN A 218 -12.20 -11.04 23.11
N GLY A 219 -11.17 -11.58 22.46
CA GLY A 219 -11.15 -12.96 21.96
C GLY A 219 -12.06 -13.21 20.74
N GLN A 220 -12.57 -12.16 20.10
CA GLN A 220 -13.52 -12.19 18.97
C GLN A 220 -12.80 -12.40 17.62
N VAL A 221 -12.01 -13.46 17.52
CA VAL A 221 -11.15 -13.71 16.35
C VAL A 221 -12.00 -14.03 15.11
N PHE A 222 -13.06 -14.81 15.26
CA PHE A 222 -13.92 -15.22 14.14
C PHE A 222 -14.79 -14.07 13.63
N GLU A 223 -15.33 -13.24 14.53
CA GLU A 223 -16.03 -12.01 14.13
C GLU A 223 -15.08 -11.06 13.40
N GLY A 224 -13.83 -10.93 13.87
CA GLY A 224 -12.79 -10.15 13.21
C GLY A 224 -12.50 -10.66 11.79
N LEU A 225 -12.37 -11.98 11.60
CA LEU A 225 -12.20 -12.59 10.28
C LEU A 225 -13.41 -12.34 9.37
N TYR A 226 -14.62 -12.48 9.91
CA TYR A 226 -15.85 -12.21 9.17
C TYR A 226 -15.97 -10.72 8.78
N ALA A 227 -15.59 -9.80 9.66
CA ALA A 227 -15.50 -8.38 9.37
C ALA A 227 -14.50 -8.07 8.25
N LEU A 228 -13.44 -8.89 8.14
CA LEU A 228 -12.43 -8.79 7.09
C LEU A 228 -12.77 -9.52 5.79
N ARG A 229 -13.95 -10.16 5.64
CA ARG A 229 -14.29 -10.98 4.44
C ARG A 229 -14.01 -10.29 3.10
N SER A 230 -14.37 -9.01 2.94
CA SER A 230 -14.08 -8.24 1.72
C SER A 230 -12.57 -8.02 1.56
N ARG A 231 -11.85 -7.72 2.64
CA ARG A 231 -10.39 -7.59 2.63
C ARG A 231 -9.70 -8.92 2.32
N ILE A 232 -10.21 -10.05 2.81
CA ILE A 232 -9.69 -11.38 2.47
C ILE A 232 -9.78 -11.59 0.96
N PHE A 233 -10.90 -11.23 0.34
CA PHE A 233 -11.05 -11.28 -1.11
C PHE A 233 -10.09 -10.32 -1.84
N TYR A 234 -9.88 -9.10 -1.34
CA TYR A 234 -8.81 -8.19 -1.82
C TYR A 234 -7.43 -8.87 -1.77
N CYS A 235 -7.07 -9.46 -0.63
CA CYS A 235 -5.79 -10.13 -0.43
C CYS A 235 -5.60 -11.31 -1.39
N LEU A 236 -6.68 -12.04 -1.71
CA LEU A 236 -6.66 -13.15 -2.66
C LEU A 236 -6.35 -12.64 -4.07
N LEU A 237 -7.09 -11.63 -4.53
CA LEU A 237 -6.87 -11.03 -5.85
C LEU A 237 -5.46 -10.41 -5.96
N LEU A 238 -5.00 -9.75 -4.90
CA LEU A 238 -3.64 -9.20 -4.83
C LEU A 238 -2.58 -10.30 -4.94
N ALA A 239 -2.71 -11.41 -4.21
CA ALA A 239 -1.78 -12.53 -4.27
C ALA A 239 -1.72 -13.15 -5.67
N LEU A 240 -2.88 -13.35 -6.31
CA LEU A 240 -2.95 -13.86 -7.69
C LEU A 240 -2.30 -12.87 -8.67
N GLY A 241 -2.59 -11.57 -8.55
CA GLY A 241 -2.01 -10.53 -9.40
C GLY A 241 -0.49 -10.45 -9.28
N ILE A 242 0.05 -10.47 -8.06
CA ILE A 242 1.50 -10.49 -7.80
C ILE A 242 2.12 -11.77 -8.40
N PHE A 243 1.53 -12.93 -8.15
CA PHE A 243 2.03 -14.21 -8.66
C PHE A 243 2.11 -14.23 -10.20
N VAL A 244 1.01 -13.87 -10.87
CA VAL A 244 0.96 -13.79 -12.34
C VAL A 244 1.98 -12.77 -12.86
N SER A 245 2.11 -11.62 -12.20
CA SER A 245 3.10 -10.61 -12.57
C SER A 245 4.54 -11.12 -12.43
N MET A 246 4.85 -11.84 -11.35
CA MET A 246 6.18 -12.43 -11.15
C MET A 246 6.48 -13.53 -12.17
N LEU A 247 5.50 -14.37 -12.54
CA LEU A 247 5.68 -15.36 -13.60
C LEU A 247 5.96 -14.70 -14.96
N ARG A 248 5.25 -13.61 -15.29
CA ARG A 248 5.51 -12.85 -16.52
C ARG A 248 6.92 -12.26 -16.53
N GLU A 249 7.39 -11.74 -15.40
CA GLU A 249 8.76 -11.21 -15.29
C GLU A 249 9.83 -12.32 -15.37
N GLN A 250 9.62 -13.46 -14.71
CA GLN A 250 10.54 -14.60 -14.81
C GLN A 250 10.63 -15.13 -16.24
N ARG A 251 9.50 -15.26 -16.95
CA ARG A 251 9.48 -15.68 -18.36
C ARG A 251 10.20 -14.71 -19.30
N ARG A 252 10.27 -13.42 -18.95
CA ARG A 252 11.05 -12.43 -19.71
C ARG A 252 12.55 -12.60 -19.53
N GLY A 253 13.01 -13.27 -18.46
CA GLY A 253 14.43 -13.52 -18.22
C GLY A 253 15.28 -12.25 -18.18
N GLY A 254 14.74 -11.15 -17.66
CA GLY A 254 15.44 -9.85 -17.61
C GLY A 254 15.47 -9.06 -18.92
N ARG A 255 14.81 -9.54 -19.99
CA ARG A 255 14.67 -8.78 -21.24
C ARG A 255 13.86 -7.51 -21.00
N PRO A 256 14.30 -6.36 -21.55
CA PRO A 256 13.57 -5.11 -21.38
C PRO A 256 12.17 -5.22 -21.98
N PRO A 257 11.18 -4.48 -21.45
CA PRO A 257 9.86 -4.46 -22.03
C PRO A 257 9.85 -3.99 -23.48
N ALA A 258 8.82 -4.39 -24.24
CA ALA A 258 8.60 -3.89 -25.60
C ALA A 258 8.71 -2.36 -25.60
N GLN A 259 9.58 -1.87 -26.48
CA GLN A 259 9.90 -0.45 -26.62
C GLN A 259 8.66 0.30 -27.17
N GLY A 260 8.58 1.60 -26.87
CA GLY A 260 7.50 2.48 -27.29
C GLY A 260 6.71 3.08 -26.12
N GLN A 261 6.43 4.38 -26.22
CA GLN A 261 5.71 5.13 -25.17
C GLN A 261 4.27 4.64 -24.99
N ALA A 262 3.57 4.28 -26.07
CA ALA A 262 2.21 3.73 -26.00
C ALA A 262 2.17 2.41 -25.22
N ASN A 263 3.08 1.48 -25.54
CA ASN A 263 3.19 0.20 -24.83
C ASN A 263 3.49 0.38 -23.34
N ARG A 264 4.27 1.41 -22.99
CA ARG A 264 4.55 1.78 -21.60
C ARG A 264 3.31 2.32 -20.90
N LEU A 265 2.59 3.25 -21.53
CA LEU A 265 1.35 3.81 -20.98
C LEU A 265 0.28 2.74 -20.77
N LEU A 266 0.13 1.80 -21.71
CA LEU A 266 -0.80 0.67 -21.57
C LEU A 266 -0.45 -0.23 -20.37
N ARG A 267 0.83 -0.49 -20.12
CA ARG A 267 1.27 -1.26 -18.95
C ARG A 267 0.96 -0.52 -17.65
N ILE A 268 1.26 0.78 -17.60
CA ILE A 268 0.96 1.64 -16.44
C ILE A 268 -0.56 1.66 -16.20
N ALA A 269 -1.35 1.91 -17.24
CA ALA A 269 -2.80 1.89 -17.17
C ALA A 269 -3.32 0.54 -16.67
N GLY A 270 -2.80 -0.59 -17.17
CA GLY A 270 -3.17 -1.92 -16.69
C GLY A 270 -2.88 -2.14 -15.21
N VAL A 271 -1.75 -1.61 -14.70
CA VAL A 271 -1.45 -1.64 -13.25
C VAL A 271 -2.45 -0.78 -12.47
N TRP A 272 -2.75 0.42 -12.95
CA TRP A 272 -3.73 1.30 -12.30
C TRP A 272 -5.11 0.65 -12.26
N THR A 273 -5.60 0.15 -13.39
CA THR A 273 -6.89 -0.55 -13.48
C THR A 273 -6.95 -1.73 -12.54
N PHE A 274 -5.90 -2.56 -12.49
CA PHE A 274 -5.85 -3.70 -11.56
C PHE A 274 -5.99 -3.25 -10.10
N PHE A 275 -5.17 -2.28 -9.66
CA PHE A 275 -5.22 -1.81 -8.28
C PHE A 275 -6.52 -1.09 -7.93
N SER A 276 -7.05 -0.27 -8.84
CA SER A 276 -8.36 0.39 -8.68
C SER A 276 -9.49 -0.62 -8.50
N LEU A 277 -9.53 -1.68 -9.32
CA LEU A 277 -10.57 -2.70 -9.25
C LEU A 277 -10.50 -3.53 -7.97
N ILE A 278 -9.31 -4.01 -7.58
CA ILE A 278 -9.21 -4.79 -6.34
C ILE A 278 -9.51 -3.92 -5.12
N TYR A 279 -9.18 -2.62 -5.14
CA TYR A 279 -9.37 -1.73 -4.00
C TYR A 279 -10.84 -1.55 -3.58
N ILE A 280 -11.80 -1.83 -4.46
CA ILE A 280 -13.24 -1.90 -4.14
C ILE A 280 -13.51 -2.79 -2.93
N TRP A 281 -12.75 -3.87 -2.77
CA TRP A 281 -12.88 -4.82 -1.67
C TRP A 281 -12.17 -4.38 -0.38
N ASN A 282 -11.36 -3.33 -0.47
CA ASN A 282 -10.55 -2.79 0.62
C ASN A 282 -11.01 -1.41 1.11
N VAL A 283 -11.88 -0.72 0.37
CA VAL A 283 -12.35 0.63 0.71
C VAL A 283 -13.10 0.63 2.05
N GLY A 284 -12.83 1.64 2.88
CA GLY A 284 -13.45 1.81 4.20
C GLY A 284 -14.84 2.43 4.14
N SER A 285 -15.82 1.74 3.54
CA SER A 285 -17.22 2.20 3.41
C SER A 285 -18.19 1.63 4.45
N GLY A 286 -17.79 0.63 5.24
CA GLY A 286 -18.71 -0.16 6.07
C GLY A 286 -19.60 -1.13 5.27
N ALA A 287 -19.64 -1.01 3.94
CA ALA A 287 -20.47 -1.84 3.09
C ALA A 287 -20.08 -3.34 3.17
N PRO A 288 -21.07 -4.24 3.30
CA PRO A 288 -20.88 -5.70 3.18
C PRO A 288 -20.27 -6.15 1.85
N PHE A 289 -20.05 -7.46 1.72
CA PHE A 289 -19.48 -8.07 0.51
C PHE A 289 -20.38 -7.93 -0.72
N ILE A 290 -21.69 -8.17 -0.58
CA ILE A 290 -22.63 -8.16 -1.71
C ILE A 290 -22.77 -6.77 -2.35
N PRO A 291 -22.93 -5.66 -1.60
CA PRO A 291 -22.95 -4.32 -2.20
C PRO A 291 -21.69 -3.97 -2.99
N ARG A 292 -20.52 -4.46 -2.54
CA ARG A 292 -19.25 -4.31 -3.28
C ARG A 292 -19.24 -5.11 -4.57
N LEU A 293 -19.82 -6.30 -4.57
CA LEU A 293 -19.98 -7.13 -5.76
C LEU A 293 -20.92 -6.46 -6.77
N ASN A 294 -22.06 -5.95 -6.32
CA ASN A 294 -23.01 -5.23 -7.17
C ASN A 294 -22.37 -3.99 -7.77
N PHE A 295 -21.67 -3.18 -6.95
CA PHE A 295 -20.89 -2.05 -7.44
C PHE A 295 -19.84 -2.50 -8.47
N PHE A 296 -19.09 -3.57 -8.22
CA PHE A 296 -18.10 -4.08 -9.17
C PHE A 296 -18.74 -4.49 -10.51
N LEU A 297 -19.89 -5.16 -10.49
CA LEU A 297 -20.62 -5.58 -11.69
C LEU A 297 -21.20 -4.39 -12.46
N SER A 298 -21.66 -3.34 -11.76
CA SER A 298 -22.16 -2.10 -12.37
C SER A 298 -21.11 -1.39 -13.24
N LEU A 299 -19.82 -1.51 -12.91
CA LEU A 299 -18.72 -0.94 -13.71
C LEU A 299 -18.69 -1.49 -15.14
N PHE A 300 -19.27 -2.68 -15.35
CA PHE A 300 -19.36 -3.36 -16.62
C PHE A 300 -20.79 -3.38 -17.20
N GLY A 301 -21.74 -2.68 -16.56
CA GLY A 301 -23.14 -2.62 -16.99
C GLY A 301 -23.93 -3.93 -16.79
N ILE A 302 -23.50 -4.77 -15.84
CA ILE A 302 -24.11 -6.08 -15.58
C ILE A 302 -25.16 -6.03 -14.46
N ALA A 303 -25.06 -5.05 -13.57
CA ALA A 303 -25.93 -4.85 -12.41
C ALA A 303 -26.55 -3.45 -12.43
#